data_AF-A0A959H9G6-F1
#
_entry.id   AF-A0A959H9G6-F1
#
_cell.length_a   1.000
_cell.length_b   1.000
_cell.length_c   1.000
_cell.angle_alpha   90.00
_cell.angle_beta   90.00
_cell.angle_gamma   90.00
#
_symmetry.space_group_name_H-M   'P 1'
#
loop_
_entity.id
_entity.type
_entity.pdbx_description
1 polymer ?
#
loop_
_entity_poly.entity_id
_entity_poly.type
_entity_poly.pdbx_seq_one_letter_code
_entity_poly.pdbx_strand_id
1 'polypeptide(L)'
;MNPNFEITGTGLLLGVGIGVVLLMVLIGVIRAYFRRKSESNLTEHYRDKKWDSPLDARNKYPDVDVFRYGATFWRLSLATVLLLLIGAFNWTLYEKEVYIPDDALSMDFDVEIDVPRSNTPPPPPPPP
;
A
#
# COMPACT_ATOMS: atom_id res chain seq x y z
N MET A 1 -10.42 20.96 16.00
CA MET A 1 -10.56 20.51 14.59
C MET A 1 -9.57 19.37 14.40
N ASN A 2 -10.03 18.12 14.52
CA ASN A 2 -9.23 17.00 14.05
C ASN A 2 -9.32 17.05 12.51
N PRO A 3 -8.21 17.19 11.79
CA PRO A 3 -8.25 17.00 10.35
C PRO A 3 -8.62 15.52 10.12
N ASN A 4 -9.83 15.28 9.63
CA ASN A 4 -10.15 13.99 9.04
C ASN A 4 -9.27 13.87 7.80
N PHE A 5 -8.15 13.17 7.93
CA PHE A 5 -7.29 12.82 6.79
C PHE A 5 -8.02 11.75 5.97
N GLU A 6 -9.04 12.20 5.23
CA GLU A 6 -9.79 11.37 4.31
C GLU A 6 -9.03 11.30 3.00
N ILE A 7 -8.41 10.14 2.75
CA ILE A 7 -7.71 9.90 1.50
C ILE A 7 -8.74 9.41 0.48
N THR A 8 -9.34 10.35 -0.25
CA THR A 8 -10.21 10.06 -1.38
C THR A 8 -9.45 9.30 -2.47
N GLY A 9 -10.13 8.41 -3.20
CA GLY A 9 -9.50 7.58 -4.24
C GLY A 9 -8.78 8.40 -5.32
N THR A 10 -9.30 9.59 -5.65
CA THR A 10 -8.62 10.55 -6.54
C THR A 10 -7.32 11.07 -5.93
N GLY A 11 -7.29 11.35 -4.63
CA GLY A 11 -6.09 11.79 -3.91
C GLY A 11 -5.01 10.72 -3.90
N LEU A 12 -5.37 9.45 -3.70
CA LEU A 12 -4.44 8.32 -3.81
C LEU A 12 -3.87 8.16 -5.23
N LEU A 13 -4.72 8.23 -6.26
CA LEU A 13 -4.28 8.14 -7.66
C LEU A 13 -3.32 9.28 -8.04
N LEU A 14 -3.63 10.51 -7.62
CA LEU A 14 -2.75 11.66 -7.84
C LEU A 14 -1.43 11.51 -7.07
N GLY A 15 -1.47 11.06 -5.82
CA GLY A 15 -0.27 10.82 -5.01
C GLY A 15 0.66 9.78 -5.63
N VAL A 16 0.11 8.63 -6.06
CA VAL A 16 0.87 7.60 -6.77
C VAL A 16 1.41 8.15 -8.09
N GLY A 17 0.59 8.87 -8.88
CA GLY A 17 1.01 9.47 -10.13
C GLY A 17 2.19 10.43 -9.97
N ILE A 18 2.14 11.32 -8.96
CA ILE A 18 3.26 12.22 -8.63
C ILE A 18 4.49 11.41 -8.21
N GLY A 19 4.32 10.36 -7.40
CA GLY A 19 5.41 9.46 -7.02
C GLY A 19 6.12 8.84 -8.22
N VAL A 20 5.37 8.37 -9.22
CA VAL A 20 5.94 7.81 -10.46
C VAL A 20 6.69 8.87 -11.27
N VAL A 21 6.14 10.08 -11.39
CA VAL A 21 6.81 11.20 -12.08
C VAL A 21 8.11 11.58 -11.38
N LEU A 22 8.11 11.67 -10.05
CA LEU A 22 9.32 11.95 -9.27
C LEU A 22 10.40 10.87 -9.48
N LEU A 23 10.01 9.59 -9.54
CA LEU A 23 10.94 8.50 -9.86
C LEU A 23 11.53 8.64 -11.27
N MET A 24 10.71 8.98 -12.27
CA MET A 24 11.20 9.21 -13.64
C MET A 24 12.18 10.38 -13.71
N VAL A 25 11.88 11.48 -13.03
CA VAL A 25 12.77 12.65 -12.93
C VAL A 25 14.08 12.27 -12.25
N LEU A 26 14.04 11.53 -11.13
CA LEU A 26 15.22 11.07 -10.41
C LEU A 26 16.12 10.22 -11.32
N ILE A 27 15.55 9.26 -12.05
CA ILE A 27 16.29 8.42 -13.01
C ILE A 27 16.92 9.30 -14.11
N GLY A 28 16.18 10.28 -14.63
CA GLY A 28 16.68 11.23 -15.62
C GLY A 28 17.87 12.05 -15.12
N VAL A 29 17.79 12.58 -13.89
CA VAL A 29 18.88 13.35 -13.25
C VAL A 29 20.11 12.47 -13.03
N ILE A 30 19.93 11.26 -12.50
CA ILE A 30 21.03 10.31 -12.29
C ILE A 30 21.69 9.97 -13.64
N ARG A 31 20.90 9.68 -14.67
CA ARG A 31 21.41 9.39 -16.01
C ARG A 31 22.18 10.58 -16.59
N ALA A 32 21.67 11.80 -16.45
CA ALA A 32 22.36 13.01 -16.91
C ALA A 32 23.67 13.24 -16.15
N TYR A 33 23.68 13.03 -14.83
CA TYR A 33 24.87 13.14 -13.99
C TYR A 33 25.96 12.14 -14.38
N PHE A 34 25.62 10.85 -14.55
CA PHE A 34 26.57 9.83 -14.98
C PHE A 34 27.09 10.06 -16.40
N ARG A 35 26.24 10.55 -17.31
CA ARG A 35 26.65 10.90 -18.68
C ARG A 35 27.71 12.01 -18.70
N ARG A 36 27.54 13.04 -17.87
CA ARG A 36 28.56 14.11 -17.72
C ARG A 36 29.88 13.56 -17.18
N LYS A 37 29.82 12.61 -16.25
CA LYS A 37 31.00 11.99 -15.65
C LYS A 37 31.72 11.02 -16.60
N SER A 38 31.01 10.41 -17.54
CA SER A 38 31.61 9.56 -18.59
C SER A 38 32.30 10.32 -19.71
N GLU A 39 31.94 11.59 -19.94
CA GLU A 39 32.51 12.41 -21.02
C GLU A 39 33.85 13.08 -20.64
N SER A 40 34.18 13.16 -19.35
CA SER A 40 35.54 13.53 -18.94
C SER A 40 36.53 12.46 -19.38
N ASN A 41 37.75 12.84 -19.78
CA ASN A 41 38.79 11.93 -20.29
C ASN A 41 39.32 11.02 -19.15
N LEU A 42 38.49 10.06 -18.71
CA LEU A 42 38.73 9.19 -17.55
C LEU A 42 40.05 8.43 -17.68
N THR A 43 40.41 8.01 -18.89
CA THR A 43 41.67 7.32 -19.17
C THR A 43 42.89 8.16 -18.76
N GLU A 44 42.83 9.47 -18.97
CA GLU A 44 43.92 10.40 -18.65
C GLU A 44 43.97 10.72 -17.16
N HIS A 45 42.81 10.88 -16.54
CA HIS A 45 42.67 11.19 -15.11
C HIS A 45 43.12 10.03 -14.18
N TYR A 46 43.16 8.80 -14.71
CA TYR A 46 43.52 7.59 -13.97
C TYR A 46 44.83 6.93 -14.41
N ARG A 47 45.54 7.51 -15.39
CA ARG A 47 46.77 6.93 -15.96
C ARG A 47 47.91 6.79 -14.96
N ASP A 48 48.09 7.79 -14.09
CA ASP A 48 49.18 7.86 -13.12
C ASP A 48 48.70 7.68 -11.66
N LYS A 49 47.43 7.29 -11.47
CA LYS A 49 46.83 7.17 -10.13
C LYS A 49 47.29 5.89 -9.45
N LYS A 50 48.09 6.03 -8.40
CA LYS A 50 48.45 4.92 -7.51
C LYS A 50 47.32 4.71 -6.49
N TRP A 51 46.65 3.56 -6.56
CA TRP A 51 45.56 3.21 -5.65
C TRP A 51 46.12 2.76 -4.31
N ASP A 52 45.49 3.20 -3.22
CA ASP A 52 45.91 2.91 -1.84
C ASP A 52 45.49 1.50 -1.39
N SER A 53 44.50 0.91 -2.07
CA SER A 53 43.97 -0.42 -1.79
C SER A 53 43.83 -1.27 -3.07
N PRO A 54 44.15 -2.58 -3.02
CA PRO A 54 43.90 -3.51 -4.12
C PRO A 54 42.42 -3.61 -4.51
N LEU A 55 41.52 -3.33 -3.57
CA LEU A 55 40.08 -3.37 -3.81
C LEU A 55 39.60 -2.17 -4.65
N ASP A 56 40.20 -0.99 -4.46
CA ASP A 56 39.90 0.20 -5.26
C ASP A 56 40.45 0.10 -6.69
N ALA A 57 41.57 -0.59 -6.88
CA ALA A 57 42.17 -0.84 -8.19
C ALA A 57 41.41 -1.88 -9.04
N ARG A 58 40.43 -2.59 -8.48
CA ARG A 58 39.71 -3.67 -9.18
C ARG A 58 38.88 -3.16 -10.36
N ASN A 59 38.35 -1.94 -10.27
CA ASN A 59 37.56 -1.32 -11.33
C ASN A 59 38.39 -0.27 -12.09
N LYS A 60 38.42 -0.37 -13.42
CA LYS A 60 39.17 0.56 -14.29
C LYS A 60 38.71 2.02 -14.15
N TYR A 61 37.41 2.26 -13.93
CA TYR A 61 36.83 3.59 -13.74
C TYR A 61 35.80 3.58 -12.59
N PRO A 62 36.23 3.75 -11.33
CA PRO A 62 35.33 3.67 -10.18
C PRO A 62 34.31 4.83 -10.11
N ASP A 63 34.56 5.92 -10.83
CA ASP A 63 33.68 7.09 -10.87
C ASP A 63 32.37 6.89 -11.62
N VAL A 64 32.37 5.95 -12.58
CA VAL A 64 31.21 5.61 -13.41
C VAL A 64 30.64 4.24 -13.04
N ASP A 65 31.13 3.63 -11.97
CA ASP A 65 30.61 2.35 -11.50
C ASP A 65 29.26 2.53 -10.80
N VAL A 66 28.21 2.14 -11.51
CA VAL A 66 26.82 2.18 -11.03
C VAL A 66 26.59 1.13 -9.94
N PHE A 67 27.33 0.02 -9.96
CA PHE A 67 27.15 -1.07 -8.99
C PHE A 67 27.61 -0.69 -7.60
N ARG A 68 28.50 0.30 -7.46
CA ARG A 68 28.88 0.88 -6.16
C ARG A 68 27.68 1.43 -5.40
N TYR A 69 26.64 1.88 -6.11
CA TYR A 69 25.42 2.41 -5.52
C TYR A 69 24.31 1.35 -5.35
N GLY A 70 24.57 0.08 -5.69
CA GLY A 70 23.57 -1.00 -5.67
C GLY A 70 22.84 -1.15 -4.33
N ALA A 71 23.56 -1.10 -3.20
CA ALA A 71 22.97 -1.16 -1.87
C ALA A 71 22.02 0.03 -1.58
N THR A 72 22.32 1.20 -2.13
CA THR A 72 21.47 2.40 -1.98
C THR A 72 20.19 2.24 -2.77
N PHE A 73 20.28 1.77 -4.03
CA PHE A 73 19.09 1.50 -4.85
C PHE A 73 18.20 0.43 -4.21
N TRP A 74 18.78 -0.62 -3.64
CA TRP A 74 18.03 -1.67 -2.95
C TRP A 74 17.29 -1.15 -1.70
N ARG A 75 17.94 -0.28 -0.91
CA ARG A 75 17.30 0.33 0.26
C ARG A 75 16.17 1.28 -0.14
N LEU A 76 16.37 2.08 -1.19
CA LEU A 76 15.36 2.98 -1.73
C LEU A 76 14.15 2.23 -2.28
N SER A 77 14.36 1.16 -3.03
CA SER A 77 13.25 0.34 -3.54
C SER A 77 12.50 -0.33 -2.39
N LEU A 78 13.20 -0.87 -1.39
CA LEU A 78 12.57 -1.50 -0.23
C LEU A 78 11.70 -0.51 0.56
N ALA A 79 12.19 0.71 0.79
CA ALA A 79 11.41 1.76 1.43
C ALA A 79 10.19 2.16 0.58
N THR A 80 10.37 2.26 -0.74
CA THR A 80 9.29 2.61 -1.69
C THR A 80 8.20 1.54 -1.70
N VAL A 81 8.57 0.26 -1.75
CA VAL A 81 7.63 -0.87 -1.71
C VAL A 81 6.87 -0.88 -0.38
N LEU A 82 7.53 -0.65 0.74
CA LEU A 82 6.88 -0.58 2.04
C LEU A 82 5.84 0.55 2.08
N LEU A 83 6.17 1.73 1.54
CA LEU A 83 5.27 2.87 1.45
C LEU A 83 4.05 2.54 0.57
N LEU A 84 4.28 1.89 -0.58
CA LEU A 84 3.20 1.45 -1.48
C LEU A 84 2.28 0.43 -0.80
N LEU A 85 2.83 -0.53 -0.04
CA LEU A 85 2.02 -1.50 0.70
C LEU A 85 1.17 -0.82 1.76
N ILE A 86 1.75 0.10 2.54
CA ILE A 86 1.00 0.88 3.53
C ILE A 86 -0.12 1.65 2.84
N GLY A 87 0.16 2.33 1.72
CA GLY A 87 -0.85 3.05 0.95
C GLY A 87 -1.94 2.15 0.38
N ALA A 88 -1.58 0.95 -0.09
CA ALA A 88 -2.53 -0.03 -0.63
C ALA A 88 -3.45 -0.58 0.46
N PHE A 89 -2.92 -0.91 1.64
CA PHE A 89 -3.73 -1.33 2.78
C PHE A 89 -4.54 -0.19 3.40
N ASN A 90 -4.07 1.05 3.28
CA ASN A 90 -4.78 2.23 3.77
C ASN A 90 -5.88 2.72 2.81
N TRP A 91 -5.98 2.18 1.59
CA TRP A 91 -7.09 2.48 0.69
C TRP A 91 -8.40 1.94 1.31
N THR A 92 -9.24 2.84 1.83
CA THR A 92 -10.50 2.48 2.48
C THR A 92 -11.58 2.12 1.45
N LEU A 93 -12.20 0.96 1.62
CA LEU A 93 -13.48 0.65 0.98
C LEU A 93 -14.57 1.38 1.80
N TYR A 94 -15.17 2.43 1.23
CA TYR A 94 -16.39 2.98 1.81
C TYR A 94 -17.50 1.94 1.63
N GLU A 95 -18.00 1.37 2.73
CA GLU A 95 -19.26 0.65 2.69
C GLU A 95 -20.34 1.66 2.30
N LYS A 96 -21.12 1.34 1.28
CA LYS A 96 -22.28 2.15 0.93
C LYS A 96 -23.20 2.14 2.14
N GLU A 97 -23.48 3.30 2.72
CA GLU A 97 -24.51 3.42 3.75
C GLU A 97 -25.82 2.89 3.15
N VAL A 98 -26.20 1.68 3.55
CA VAL A 98 -27.50 1.11 3.18
C VAL A 98 -28.49 1.82 4.08
N TYR A 99 -29.18 2.82 3.50
CA TYR A 99 -30.31 3.45 4.16
C TYR A 99 -31.43 2.41 4.26
N ILE A 100 -31.52 1.77 5.41
CA ILE A 100 -32.66 0.92 5.79
C ILE A 100 -33.70 1.90 6.32
N PRO A 101 -34.82 2.16 5.63
CA PRO A 101 -35.89 2.99 6.19
C PRO A 101 -36.37 2.36 7.50
N ASP A 102 -36.79 3.19 8.45
CA ASP A 102 -37.19 2.76 9.81
C ASP A 102 -38.26 1.66 9.81
N ASP A 103 -38.98 1.51 8.69
CA ASP A 103 -40.07 0.57 8.44
C ASP A 103 -39.67 -0.63 7.55
N ALA A 104 -38.38 -0.86 7.28
CA ALA A 104 -37.90 -2.05 6.54
C ALA A 104 -37.60 -3.26 7.44
N LEU A 105 -37.60 -3.06 8.76
CA LEU A 105 -37.41 -4.11 9.77
C LEU A 105 -38.70 -4.45 10.53
N SER A 106 -39.80 -3.71 10.30
CA SER A 106 -41.14 -4.06 10.73
C SER A 106 -41.67 -5.19 9.85
N MET A 107 -41.43 -6.42 10.28
CA MET A 107 -42.20 -7.55 9.77
C MET A 107 -43.57 -7.49 10.44
N ASP A 108 -44.63 -7.32 9.63
CA ASP A 108 -46.02 -7.56 10.05
C ASP A 108 -46.18 -9.06 10.34
N PHE A 109 -45.70 -9.49 11.50
CA PHE A 109 -45.95 -10.82 12.00
C PHE A 109 -47.42 -10.89 12.41
N ASP A 110 -48.27 -11.33 11.49
CA ASP A 110 -49.59 -11.84 11.84
C ASP A 110 -49.39 -13.21 12.51
N VAL A 111 -49.01 -13.16 13.79
CA VAL A 111 -48.94 -14.35 14.63
C VAL A 111 -50.39 -14.75 14.88
N GLU A 112 -50.90 -15.68 14.09
CA GLU A 112 -52.09 -16.46 14.42
C GLU A 112 -51.82 -17.14 15.77
N ILE A 113 -52.24 -16.46 16.86
CA ILE A 113 -52.27 -17.05 18.19
C ILE A 113 -53.39 -18.07 18.14
N ASP A 114 -53.04 -19.31 17.80
CA ASP A 114 -53.93 -20.43 18.06
C ASP A 114 -54.29 -20.40 19.55
N VAL A 115 -55.59 -20.27 19.80
CA VAL A 115 -56.16 -20.25 21.15
C VAL A 115 -55.58 -21.45 21.92
N PRO A 116 -55.09 -21.27 23.17
CA PRO A 116 -54.53 -22.37 23.94
C PRO A 116 -55.51 -23.54 23.89
N ARG A 117 -55.05 -24.74 23.51
CA ARG A 117 -55.92 -25.92 23.49
C ARG A 117 -56.62 -26.00 24.85
N SER A 118 -57.94 -25.82 24.85
CA SER A 118 -58.74 -25.83 26.07
C SER A 118 -58.43 -27.11 26.83
N ASN A 119 -58.16 -27.00 28.13
CA ASN A 119 -57.96 -28.13 29.01
C ASN A 119 -59.10 -29.15 28.79
N THR A 120 -58.80 -30.27 28.14
CA THR A 120 -59.67 -31.45 28.18
C THR A 120 -59.82 -31.84 29.66
N PRO A 121 -61.05 -31.98 30.20
CA PRO A 121 -61.23 -32.34 31.60
C PRO A 121 -60.48 -33.63 31.92
N PRO A 122 -59.79 -33.73 33.08
CA PRO A 122 -59.04 -34.94 33.42
C PRO A 122 -60.03 -36.12 33.58
N PRO A 123 -59.64 -37.34 33.16
CA PRO A 123 -60.52 -38.50 33.17
C PRO A 123 -60.99 -38.86 34.59
N PRO A 124 -62.23 -39.38 34.75
CA PRO A 124 -62.82 -39.63 36.06
C PRO A 124 -62.05 -40.71 36.83
N PRO A 125 -61.96 -40.58 38.17
CA PRO A 125 -61.18 -41.49 39.01
C PRO A 125 -61.78 -42.92 39.02
N PRO A 126 -60.93 -43.96 39.05
CA PRO A 126 -61.39 -45.35 39.07
C PRO A 126 -62.14 -45.68 40.38
N PRO A 127 -63.19 -46.52 40.32
CA PRO A 127 -63.94 -46.97 41.49
C PRO A 127 -63.11 -47.92 42.39
N PRO A 128 -63.45 -48.00 43.70
CA PRO A 128 -62.65 -48.65 44.76
C PRO A 128 -62.52 -50.17 44.62
#